data_AF-A0A2R6DRY3-F1
#
_entry.id   AF-A0A2R6DRY3-F1
#
_cell.length_a   1.000
_cell.length_b   1.000
_cell.length_c   1.000
_cell.angle_alpha   90.00
_cell.angle_beta   90.00
_cell.angle_gamma   90.00
#
_symmetry.space_group_name_H-M   'P 1'
#
loop_
_entity.id
_entity.type
_entity.pdbx_description
1 polymer ?
#
loop_
_entity_poly.entity_id
_entity_poly.type
_entity_poly.pdbx_seq_one_letter_code
_entity_poly.pdbx_strand_id
1 'polypeptide(L)'
;MVEKPSSGELFGVPYNFEKPSLRHLLSGYWQPGEGMLVKKEFGIGYTLNLANWRSWVVIAVAGALLYQQRSGGDGDEDGAAEDEPVEVVVD
;
A
#
# COMPACT_ATOMS: atom_id res chain seq x y z
N MET A 1 38.79 8.01 16.82
CA MET A 1 37.65 7.12 16.48
C MET A 1 37.38 7.34 15.01
N VAL A 2 37.31 6.29 14.19
CA VAL A 2 36.87 6.45 12.80
C VAL A 2 35.37 6.73 12.85
N GLU A 3 34.92 7.86 12.29
CA GLU A 3 33.49 8.13 12.19
C GLU A 3 32.89 7.09 11.25
N LYS A 4 31.94 6.31 11.76
CA LYS A 4 31.23 5.32 10.95
C LYS A 4 30.25 6.09 10.04
N PRO A 5 30.20 5.80 8.73
CA PRO A 5 29.32 6.52 7.84
C PRO A 5 27.85 6.33 8.25
N SER A 6 27.11 7.44 8.30
CA SER A 6 25.69 7.50 8.69
C SER A 6 24.77 6.85 7.66
N SER A 7 25.23 6.62 6.43
CA SER A 7 24.50 5.96 5.35
C SER A 7 25.42 5.06 4.52
N GLY A 8 24.85 4.06 3.84
CA GLY A 8 25.61 3.12 3.02
C GLY A 8 24.80 1.89 2.60
N GLU A 9 25.50 0.83 2.20
CA GLU A 9 24.89 -0.46 1.84
C GLU A 9 25.57 -1.60 2.62
N LEU A 10 24.77 -2.47 3.24
CA LEU A 10 25.22 -3.67 3.94
C LEU A 10 24.55 -4.88 3.31
N PHE A 11 25.33 -5.80 2.73
CA PHE A 11 24.82 -7.03 2.08
C PHE A 11 23.75 -6.79 0.99
N GLY A 12 23.87 -5.68 0.25
CA GLY A 12 22.85 -5.34 -0.75
C GLY A 12 21.59 -4.71 -0.15
N VAL A 13 21.59 -4.35 1.14
CA VAL A 13 20.49 -3.64 1.81
C VAL A 13 20.97 -2.22 2.13
N PRO A 14 20.36 -1.18 1.53
CA PRO A 14 20.70 0.19 1.87
C PRO A 14 20.34 0.44 3.34
N TYR A 15 21.17 1.22 4.02
CA TYR A 15 20.88 1.74 5.35
C TYR A 15 21.16 3.24 5.36
N ASN A 16 20.36 3.95 6.13
CA ASN A 16 20.56 5.34 6.45
C ASN A 16 20.22 5.50 7.93
N PHE A 17 21.02 6.23 8.70
CA PHE A 17 20.80 6.50 10.12
C PHE A 17 20.67 8.00 10.38
N GLU A 18 20.54 8.80 9.32
CA GLU A 18 20.21 10.20 9.44
C GLU A 18 18.78 10.38 9.95
N LYS A 19 18.53 11.54 10.58
CA LYS A 19 17.21 11.84 11.15
C LYS A 19 16.16 11.84 10.02
N PRO A 20 15.10 11.01 10.11
CA PRO A 20 14.11 10.93 9.05
C PRO A 20 13.42 12.29 8.87
N SER A 21 13.42 12.81 7.66
CA SER A 21 12.69 14.02 7.30
C SER A 21 11.47 13.67 6.46
N LEU A 22 10.36 14.41 6.63
CA LEU A 22 9.15 14.22 5.81
C LEU A 22 9.46 14.34 4.31
N ARG A 23 10.37 15.25 3.95
CA ARG A 23 10.82 15.44 2.57
C ARG A 23 11.51 14.19 2.02
N HIS A 24 12.39 13.59 2.80
CA HIS A 24 13.09 12.36 2.44
C HIS A 24 12.15 11.14 2.38
N LEU A 25 11.14 11.07 3.24
CA LEU A 25 10.11 10.04 3.15
C LEU A 25 9.26 10.18 1.88
N LEU A 26 8.85 11.40 1.52
CA LEU A 26 8.08 11.66 0.30
C LEU A 26 8.89 11.39 -0.97
N SER A 27 10.19 11.71 -0.99
CA SER A 27 11.07 11.36 -2.11
C SER A 27 11.17 9.84 -2.31
N GLY A 28 11.03 9.04 -1.24
CA GLY A 28 10.95 7.59 -1.36
C GLY A 28 9.75 7.09 -2.18
N TYR A 29 8.64 7.83 -2.20
CA TYR A 29 7.44 7.48 -2.97
C TYR A 29 7.36 8.17 -4.32
N TRP A 30 8.07 9.28 -4.53
CA TRP A 30 8.03 10.06 -5.78
C TRP A 30 9.41 10.14 -6.42
N GLN A 31 9.70 9.23 -7.35
CA GLN A 31 11.02 9.09 -7.99
C GLN A 31 10.89 9.16 -9.52
N PRO A 32 10.91 10.36 -10.13
CA PRO A 32 10.79 10.51 -11.58
C PRO A 32 11.94 9.84 -12.32
N GLY A 33 11.65 9.16 -13.43
CA GLY A 33 12.66 8.47 -14.25
C GLY A 33 12.97 7.03 -13.82
N GLU A 34 12.54 6.63 -12.63
CA GLU A 34 12.70 5.27 -12.11
C GLU A 34 11.55 4.33 -12.49
N GLY A 35 11.74 3.04 -12.26
CA GLY A 35 10.73 1.99 -12.43
C GLY A 35 9.51 2.13 -11.50
N MET A 36 8.53 1.25 -11.69
CA MET A 36 7.31 1.20 -10.86
C MET A 36 7.61 0.73 -9.42
N LEU A 37 8.55 -0.20 -9.25
CA LEU A 37 9.02 -0.69 -7.96
C LEU A 37 10.40 -0.14 -7.69
N VAL A 38 10.59 0.50 -6.54
CA VAL A 38 11.87 1.12 -6.17
C VAL A 38 12.34 0.60 -4.82
N LYS A 39 13.65 0.36 -4.70
CA LYS A 39 14.28 -0.11 -3.47
C LYS A 39 14.22 0.99 -2.41
N LYS A 40 13.80 0.64 -1.19
CA LYS A 40 13.68 1.62 -0.11
C LYS A 40 14.97 1.66 0.72
N GLU A 41 15.40 2.84 1.13
CA GLU A 41 16.61 3.04 1.96
C GLU A 41 16.46 2.57 3.41
N PHE A 42 15.23 2.55 3.93
CA PHE A 42 14.89 2.07 5.27
C PHE A 42 13.90 0.91 5.16
N GLY A 43 14.34 -0.30 5.51
CA GLY A 43 13.51 -1.50 5.58
C GLY A 43 13.91 -2.59 4.57
N ILE A 44 13.11 -3.65 4.53
CA ILE A 44 13.36 -4.80 3.65
C ILE A 44 12.48 -4.65 2.41
N GLY A 45 13.07 -4.34 1.25
CA GLY A 45 12.44 -4.57 -0.05
C GLY A 45 12.11 -3.32 -0.87
N TYR A 46 10.93 -3.35 -1.49
CA TYR A 46 10.51 -2.45 -2.56
C TYR A 46 9.26 -1.65 -2.18
N THR A 47 9.18 -0.42 -2.68
CA THR A 47 8.01 0.46 -2.58
C THR A 47 7.44 0.75 -3.97
N LEU A 48 6.19 1.20 -4.02
CA LEU A 48 5.55 1.66 -5.24
C LEU A 48 5.93 3.13 -5.51
N ASN A 49 6.39 3.41 -6.74
CA ASN A 49 6.79 4.75 -7.17
C ASN A 49 5.62 5.50 -7.81
N LEU A 50 5.07 6.49 -7.12
CA LEU A 50 3.93 7.29 -7.57
C LEU A 50 4.27 8.22 -8.74
N ALA A 51 5.55 8.46 -9.04
CA ALA A 51 5.94 9.19 -10.23
C ALA A 51 5.79 8.35 -11.52
N ASN A 52 5.64 7.03 -11.40
CA ASN A 52 5.41 6.14 -12.55
C ASN A 52 3.90 5.99 -12.81
N TRP A 53 3.45 6.25 -14.04
CA TRP A 53 2.04 6.17 -14.42
C TRP A 53 1.44 4.76 -14.20
N ARG A 54 2.25 3.70 -14.31
CA ARG A 54 1.78 2.31 -14.10
C ARG A 54 1.39 2.06 -12.65
N SER A 55 2.00 2.76 -11.70
CA SER A 55 1.65 2.70 -10.28
C SER A 55 0.20 3.15 -10.03
N TRP A 56 -0.27 4.16 -10.77
CA TRP A 56 -1.65 4.63 -10.67
C TRP A 56 -2.64 3.60 -11.19
N VAL A 57 -2.28 2.82 -12.21
CA VAL A 57 -3.10 1.68 -12.68
C VAL A 57 -3.22 0.63 -11.58
N VAL A 58 -2.12 0.27 -10.92
CA VAL A 58 -2.14 -0.70 -9.80
C VAL A 58 -3.04 -0.19 -8.66
N ILE A 59 -2.91 1.09 -8.28
CA ILE A 59 -3.74 1.71 -7.24
C ILE A 59 -5.21 1.71 -7.66
N ALA A 60 -5.52 2.06 -8.91
CA ALA A 60 -6.89 2.06 -9.42
C ALA A 60 -7.52 0.67 -9.40
N VAL A 61 -6.78 -0.37 -9.83
CA VAL A 61 -7.24 -1.76 -9.80
C VAL A 61 -7.48 -2.21 -8.36
N ALA A 62 -6.54 -1.98 -7.45
CA ALA A 62 -6.72 -2.31 -6.04
C ALA A 62 -7.93 -1.58 -5.42
N GLY A 63 -8.12 -0.30 -5.77
CA GLY A 63 -9.27 0.50 -5.36
C GLY A 63 -10.60 -0.02 -5.92
N ALA A 64 -10.64 -0.42 -7.18
CA ALA A 64 -11.82 -1.00 -7.82
C ALA A 64 -12.20 -2.35 -7.19
N LEU A 65 -11.21 -3.21 -6.92
CA LEU A 65 -11.45 -4.48 -6.22
C LEU A 65 -11.94 -4.25 -4.80
N LEU A 66 -11.38 -3.28 -4.08
CA LEU A 66 -11.83 -2.90 -2.75
C LEU A 66 -13.26 -2.36 -2.77
N TYR A 67 -13.61 -1.56 -3.78
CA TYR A 67 -14.97 -1.08 -3.98
C TYR A 67 -15.93 -2.24 -4.26
N GLN A 68 -15.58 -3.15 -5.19
CA GLN A 68 -16.36 -4.34 -5.47
C GLN A 68 -16.59 -5.21 -4.23
N GLN A 69 -15.54 -5.43 -3.43
CA GLN A 69 -15.65 -6.17 -2.17
C GLN A 69 -16.64 -5.53 -1.20
N ARG A 70 -16.68 -4.20 -1.13
CA ARG A 70 -17.61 -3.46 -0.27
C ARG A 70 -19.03 -3.46 -0.83
N SER A 71 -19.19 -3.26 -2.14
CA SER A 71 -20.49 -3.22 -2.81
C SER A 71 -21.15 -4.60 -2.93
N GLY A 72 -20.37 -5.68 -2.96
CA GLY A 72 -20.90 -7.05 -2.93
C GLY A 72 -21.53 -7.46 -1.59
N GLY A 73 -21.51 -6.59 -0.57
CA GLY A 73 -22.28 -6.75 0.67
C GLY A 73 -23.67 -6.10 0.65
N ASP A 74 -23.96 -5.23 -0.31
CA ASP A 74 -25.22 -4.46 -0.41
C ASP A 74 -26.03 -4.82 -1.68
N GLY A 75 -25.70 -5.93 -2.33
CA GLY A 75 -26.18 -6.25 -3.69
C GLY A 75 -26.81 -7.63 -3.82
N ASP A 76 -27.80 -7.92 -2.96
CA ASP A 76 -28.72 -9.06 -3.10
C ASP A 76 -30.15 -8.62 -2.72
N GLU A 77 -30.66 -7.54 -3.33
CA GLU A 77 -32.05 -7.09 -3.10
C GLU A 77 -32.74 -6.57 -4.38
N ASP A 78 -32.49 -7.20 -5.53
CA ASP A 78 -33.48 -7.23 -6.62
C ASP A 78 -34.16 -8.60 -6.59
N GLY A 79 -34.95 -8.82 -5.55
CA GLY A 79 -35.69 -10.05 -5.32
C GLY A 79 -36.61 -9.89 -4.12
N ALA A 80 -37.79 -9.32 -4.35
CA ALA A 80 -38.87 -9.26 -3.37
C ALA A 80 -39.15 -10.65 -2.77
N ALA A 81 -38.61 -10.91 -1.59
CA ALA A 81 -38.97 -12.02 -0.72
C ALA A 81 -38.58 -11.67 0.72
N GLU A 82 -39.46 -10.90 1.37
CA GLU A 82 -39.82 -11.10 2.78
C GLU A 82 -38.63 -11.24 3.76
N ASP A 83 -38.07 -10.10 4.20
CA ASP A 83 -37.34 -10.01 5.47
C ASP A 83 -38.30 -10.25 6.64
N GLU A 84 -38.77 -11.49 6.81
CA GLU A 84 -39.45 -11.90 8.04
C GLU A 84 -38.39 -12.19 9.11
N PRO A 85 -38.44 -11.50 10.27
CA PRO A 85 -37.49 -11.74 11.35
C PRO A 85 -37.64 -13.17 11.86
N VAL A 86 -36.58 -13.97 11.72
CA VAL A 86 -36.55 -15.36 12.19
C VAL A 86 -36.60 -15.37 13.73
N GLU A 87 -37.75 -15.73 14.29
CA GLU A 87 -37.91 -15.93 15.72
C GLU A 87 -37.20 -17.24 16.14
N VAL A 88 -36.10 -17.09 16.88
CA VAL A 88 -35.34 -18.22 17.44
C VAL A 88 -36.08 -18.72 18.69
N VAL A 89 -36.73 -19.87 18.60
CA VAL A 89 -37.21 -20.60 19.76
C VAL A 89 -36.04 -21.36 20.38
N VAL A 90 -35.75 -21.05 21.65
CA VAL A 90 -34.78 -21.80 22.47
C VAL A 90 -35.58 -22.79 23.32
N ASP A 91 -35.30 -24.08 23.17
CA ASP A 91 -35.79 -25.16 24.07
C ASP A 91 -34.85 -25.31 25.27
#